data_AF-A0A815TID5-F1
#
_entry.id   AF-A0A815TID5-F1
#
_cell.length_a   1.000
_cell.length_b   1.000
_cell.length_c   1.000
_cell.angle_alpha   90.00
_cell.angle_beta   90.00
_cell.angle_gamma   90.00
#
_symmetry.space_group_name_H-M   'P 1'
#
loop_
_entity.id
_entity.type
_entity.pdbx_description
1 polymer ?
#
loop_
_entity_poly.entity_id
_entity_poly.type
_entity_poly.pdbx_seq_one_letter_code
_entity_poly.pdbx_strand_id
1 'polypeptide(L)'
;MGDRNGQVVAGGHGQGNRLDQLNEPTDVLIDKEMDSLIICDPGNRRVVRWSRRSGTTQGEILINNIDPYGLAMDDQRYLYISDYKKDEVRRYQLRDKNGSLVAGGNGEGAGLNQLNFPTYLFIDQQQTVYVSDRDNHRVMKWNKGAKEGIVVAGGQGEGNALTQLSNPQGLFVDTLVIWRILCLMNNVDKSYFHHQHMINSPLRGLLFNTTIKMIFNWNGI
;
A
#
# COMPACT_ATOMS: atom_id res chain seq x y z
N MET A 1 5.75 -34.54 -13.24
CA MET A 1 4.34 -34.12 -13.22
C MET A 1 4.24 -33.04 -12.15
N GLY A 2 4.01 -31.78 -12.54
CA GLY A 2 3.84 -30.69 -11.59
C GLY A 2 2.37 -30.62 -11.17
N ASP A 3 2.10 -30.62 -9.87
CA ASP A 3 0.75 -30.49 -9.33
C ASP A 3 0.09 -29.20 -9.85
N ARG A 4 -1.07 -29.35 -10.49
CA ARG A 4 -1.89 -28.24 -11.02
C ARG A 4 -2.87 -27.68 -10.00
N ASN A 5 -2.74 -28.08 -8.74
CA ASN A 5 -3.63 -27.67 -7.67
C ASN A 5 -2.94 -26.61 -6.83
N GLY A 6 -3.48 -25.39 -6.82
CA GLY A 6 -3.00 -24.34 -5.93
C GLY A 6 -3.02 -24.85 -4.48
N GLN A 7 -1.95 -24.58 -3.74
CA GLN A 7 -1.85 -24.92 -2.33
C GLN A 7 -2.28 -23.73 -1.47
N VAL A 8 -3.12 -23.96 -0.47
CA VAL A 8 -3.38 -22.95 0.56
C VAL A 8 -2.13 -22.81 1.42
N VAL A 9 -1.59 -21.59 1.49
CA VAL A 9 -0.34 -21.28 2.21
C VAL A 9 -0.55 -20.45 3.48
N ALA A 10 -1.77 -19.96 3.71
CA ALA A 10 -2.22 -19.30 4.93
C ALA A 10 -3.75 -19.38 5.04
N GLY A 11 -4.28 -19.50 6.26
CA GLY A 11 -5.70 -19.74 6.51
C GLY A 11 -6.12 -21.16 6.08
N GLY A 12 -7.27 -21.27 5.39
CA GLY A 12 -7.75 -22.53 4.79
C GLY A 12 -8.75 -23.32 5.60
N HIS A 13 -9.04 -22.92 6.85
CA HIS A 13 -9.97 -23.62 7.74
C HIS A 13 -11.32 -22.88 7.92
N GLY A 14 -11.79 -22.25 6.85
CA GLY A 14 -12.99 -21.41 6.82
C GLY A 14 -12.80 -20.02 7.41
N GLN A 15 -13.80 -19.17 7.22
CA GLN A 15 -13.84 -17.83 7.81
C GLN A 15 -13.96 -17.92 9.34
N GLY A 16 -13.15 -17.15 10.06
CA GLY A 16 -13.22 -17.10 11.53
C GLY A 16 -11.98 -16.47 12.15
N ASN A 17 -11.90 -16.52 13.48
CA ASN A 17 -10.91 -15.77 14.26
C ASN A 17 -9.81 -16.63 14.91
N ARG A 18 -9.84 -17.95 14.71
CA ARG A 18 -8.76 -18.84 15.19
C ARG A 18 -7.44 -18.55 14.46
N LEU A 19 -6.34 -19.05 14.99
CA LEU A 19 -5.01 -18.82 14.39
C LEU A 19 -4.80 -19.58 13.07
N ASP A 20 -5.62 -20.60 12.80
CA ASP A 20 -5.70 -21.33 11.53
C ASP A 20 -6.69 -20.71 10.52
N GLN A 21 -7.30 -19.56 10.86
CA GLN A 21 -8.36 -18.91 10.07
C GLN A 21 -8.03 -17.45 9.77
N LEU A 22 -8.66 -16.93 8.71
CA LEU A 22 -8.68 -15.52 8.33
C LEU A 22 -10.15 -15.08 8.16
N ASN A 23 -10.39 -13.78 8.25
CA ASN A 23 -11.69 -13.15 8.09
C ASN A 23 -11.54 -11.84 7.29
N GLU A 24 -11.99 -11.86 6.04
CA GLU A 24 -11.91 -10.72 5.10
C GLU A 24 -10.47 -10.18 4.88
N PRO A 25 -9.45 -11.01 4.60
CA PRO A 25 -8.09 -10.51 4.42
C PRO A 25 -7.98 -9.57 3.21
N THR A 26 -7.32 -8.43 3.36
CA THR A 26 -7.28 -7.35 2.33
C THR A 26 -5.92 -7.19 1.65
N ASP A 27 -4.82 -7.43 2.36
CA ASP A 27 -3.47 -7.22 1.85
C ASP A 27 -2.50 -8.25 2.43
N VAL A 28 -1.45 -8.55 1.68
CA VAL A 28 -0.41 -9.52 2.04
C VAL A 28 0.94 -9.09 1.49
N LEU A 29 1.98 -9.20 2.32
CA LEU A 29 3.37 -9.06 1.87
C LEU A 29 4.19 -10.30 2.19
N ILE A 30 5.27 -10.48 1.42
CA ILE A 30 6.23 -11.54 1.63
C ILE A 30 7.39 -10.98 2.47
N ASP A 31 7.55 -11.47 3.69
CA ASP A 31 8.76 -11.27 4.49
C ASP A 31 9.79 -12.32 4.07
N LYS A 32 10.70 -11.91 3.17
CA LYS A 32 11.77 -12.76 2.65
C LYS A 32 12.81 -13.13 3.71
N GLU A 33 13.03 -12.28 4.72
CA GLU A 33 14.02 -12.53 5.77
C GLU A 33 13.56 -13.68 6.68
N MET A 34 12.27 -13.70 7.01
CA MET A 34 11.69 -14.74 7.87
C MET A 34 11.09 -15.93 7.10
N ASP A 35 11.07 -15.84 5.76
CA ASP A 35 10.34 -16.74 4.86
C ASP A 35 8.87 -16.94 5.32
N SER A 36 8.14 -15.82 5.36
CA SER A 36 6.77 -15.78 5.85
C SER A 36 5.89 -14.82 5.05
N LEU A 37 4.58 -14.97 5.18
CA LEU A 37 3.59 -14.01 4.74
C LEU A 37 3.19 -13.13 5.93
N ILE A 38 3.00 -11.83 5.72
CA ILE A 38 2.34 -10.94 6.69
C ILE A 38 1.04 -10.49 6.05
N ILE A 39 -0.08 -10.69 6.74
CA ILE A 39 -1.43 -10.60 6.18
C ILE A 39 -2.29 -9.67 7.03
N CYS A 40 -2.96 -8.71 6.39
CA CYS A 40 -4.07 -7.96 6.96
C CYS A 40 -5.28 -8.86 7.11
N ASP A 41 -5.85 -8.89 8.31
CA ASP A 41 -7.03 -9.69 8.65
C ASP A 41 -8.07 -8.78 9.36
N PRO A 42 -8.65 -7.79 8.62
CA PRO A 42 -9.49 -6.76 9.22
C PRO A 42 -10.76 -7.27 9.86
N GLY A 43 -11.38 -8.33 9.32
CA GLY A 43 -12.53 -8.96 9.96
C GLY A 43 -12.21 -9.51 11.36
N ASN A 44 -10.93 -9.73 11.67
CA ASN A 44 -10.44 -10.11 13.00
C ASN A 44 -9.63 -8.99 13.69
N ARG A 45 -9.61 -7.77 13.13
CA ARG A 45 -8.92 -6.59 13.68
C ARG A 45 -7.44 -6.85 14.01
N ARG A 46 -6.73 -7.56 13.12
CA ARG A 46 -5.35 -7.99 13.36
C ARG A 46 -4.51 -8.09 12.08
N VAL A 47 -3.19 -8.10 12.30
CA VAL A 47 -2.20 -8.50 11.30
C VAL A 47 -1.50 -9.75 11.79
N VAL A 48 -1.43 -10.77 10.92
CA VAL A 48 -0.85 -12.08 11.25
C VAL A 48 0.36 -12.38 10.38
N ARG A 49 1.33 -13.09 10.93
CA ARG A 49 2.45 -13.68 10.21
C ARG A 49 2.22 -15.18 10.03
N TRP A 50 2.40 -15.68 8.81
CA TRP A 50 2.32 -17.09 8.49
C TRP A 50 3.65 -17.58 7.90
N SER A 51 4.35 -18.45 8.62
CA SER A 51 5.58 -19.07 8.12
C SER A 51 5.30 -19.91 6.86
N ARG A 52 6.15 -19.78 5.84
CA ARG A 52 6.06 -20.57 4.60
C ARG A 52 6.80 -21.91 4.71
N ARG A 53 7.43 -22.16 5.86
CA ARG A 53 8.11 -23.42 6.14
C ARG A 53 7.11 -24.57 6.28
N SER A 54 7.52 -25.76 5.83
CA SER A 54 6.72 -26.98 5.91
C SER A 54 6.24 -27.26 7.34
N GLY A 55 4.97 -27.62 7.50
CA GLY A 55 4.37 -27.96 8.79
C GLY A 55 3.75 -26.78 9.55
N THR A 56 3.80 -25.56 9.00
CA THR A 56 3.08 -24.41 9.58
C THR A 56 1.58 -24.58 9.37
N THR A 57 0.81 -24.67 10.47
CA THR A 57 -0.65 -24.87 10.44
C THR A 57 -1.46 -23.67 10.96
N GLN A 58 -0.78 -22.69 11.55
CA GLN A 58 -1.42 -21.51 12.14
C GLN A 58 -0.52 -20.27 12.01
N GLY A 59 -1.16 -19.10 11.95
CA GLY A 59 -0.50 -17.81 11.99
C GLY A 59 -0.14 -17.36 13.40
N GLU A 60 0.76 -16.40 13.48
CA GLU A 60 1.15 -15.67 14.69
C GLU A 60 0.60 -14.25 14.61
N ILE A 61 -0.06 -13.78 15.66
CA ILE A 61 -0.55 -12.38 15.71
C ILE A 61 0.65 -11.47 15.92
N LEU A 62 0.91 -10.59 14.96
CA LEU A 62 1.92 -9.53 15.11
C LEU A 62 1.33 -8.31 15.81
N ILE A 63 0.17 -7.86 15.33
CA ILE A 63 -0.50 -6.64 15.80
C ILE A 63 -2.00 -6.91 15.86
N ASN A 64 -2.67 -6.39 16.88
CA ASN A 64 -4.12 -6.56 17.09
C ASN A 64 -4.76 -5.24 17.54
N ASN A 65 -6.09 -5.24 17.61
CA ASN A 65 -6.89 -4.08 18.01
C ASN A 65 -6.70 -2.85 17.08
N ILE A 66 -6.55 -3.14 15.80
CA ILE A 66 -6.49 -2.17 14.71
C ILE A 66 -7.47 -2.60 13.62
N ASP A 67 -7.84 -1.70 12.72
CA ASP A 67 -8.65 -2.02 11.54
C ASP A 67 -7.74 -1.95 10.29
N PRO A 68 -6.88 -2.97 10.04
CA PRO A 68 -5.82 -2.88 9.06
C PRO A 68 -6.35 -3.08 7.64
N TYR A 69 -5.94 -2.25 6.68
CA TYR A 69 -6.32 -2.44 5.28
C TYR A 69 -5.15 -2.74 4.37
N GLY A 70 -4.10 -1.91 4.41
CA GLY A 70 -2.90 -2.04 3.59
C GLY A 70 -1.64 -2.25 4.42
N LEU A 71 -0.66 -2.95 3.84
CA LEU A 71 0.64 -3.25 4.43
C LEU A 71 1.77 -2.75 3.52
N ALA A 72 2.84 -2.27 4.15
CA ALA A 72 4.13 -2.12 3.49
C ALA A 72 5.26 -2.34 4.50
N MET A 73 6.43 -2.76 4.04
CA MET A 73 7.59 -2.94 4.92
C MET A 73 8.80 -2.24 4.30
N ASP A 74 9.52 -1.46 5.12
CA ASP A 74 10.75 -0.79 4.68
C ASP A 74 11.99 -1.68 4.84
N ASP A 75 13.12 -1.23 4.28
CA ASP A 75 14.41 -1.93 4.37
C ASP A 75 14.96 -2.01 5.81
N GLN A 76 14.40 -1.23 6.75
CA GLN A 76 14.72 -1.27 8.18
C GLN A 76 13.78 -2.19 8.97
N ARG A 77 12.89 -2.91 8.27
CA ARG A 77 11.91 -3.87 8.82
C ARG A 77 10.85 -3.24 9.71
N TYR A 78 10.53 -1.96 9.50
CA TYR A 78 9.31 -1.38 10.02
C TYR A 78 8.12 -1.78 9.15
N LEU A 79 7.08 -2.29 9.78
CA LEU A 79 5.80 -2.60 9.15
C LEU A 79 4.90 -1.37 9.22
N TYR A 80 4.46 -0.88 8.07
CA TYR A 80 3.54 0.23 7.91
C TYR A 80 2.15 -0.31 7.65
N ILE A 81 1.16 0.21 8.37
CA ILE A 81 -0.23 -0.26 8.33
C ILE A 81 -1.15 0.94 8.31
N SER A 82 -2.12 0.91 7.40
CA SER A 82 -3.25 1.83 7.42
C SER A 82 -4.32 1.28 8.38
N ASP A 83 -4.66 2.05 9.40
CA ASP A 83 -5.82 1.79 10.24
C ASP A 83 -6.98 2.59 9.65
N TYR A 84 -7.74 1.94 8.76
CA TYR A 84 -8.68 2.65 7.88
C TYR A 84 -9.87 3.24 8.63
N LYS A 85 -10.18 2.75 9.84
CA LYS A 85 -11.23 3.29 10.71
C LYS A 85 -10.76 4.41 11.62
N LYS A 86 -9.44 4.61 11.74
CA LYS A 86 -8.84 5.70 12.51
C LYS A 86 -8.23 6.79 11.63
N ASP A 87 -8.38 6.67 10.31
CA ASP A 87 -7.88 7.65 9.34
C ASP A 87 -6.39 7.97 9.52
N GLU A 88 -5.61 6.93 9.77
CA GLU A 88 -4.19 7.07 10.06
C GLU A 88 -3.36 5.94 9.44
N VAL A 89 -2.07 6.25 9.28
CA VAL A 89 -1.04 5.25 8.99
C VAL A 89 -0.05 5.24 10.13
N ARG A 90 0.24 4.05 10.64
CA ARG A 90 1.24 3.83 11.68
C ARG A 90 2.34 2.91 11.18
N ARG A 91 3.54 3.09 11.74
CA ARG A 91 4.65 2.16 11.56
C ARG A 91 4.97 1.44 12.87
N TYR A 92 5.34 0.18 12.77
CA TYR A 92 5.59 -0.72 13.88
C TYR A 92 6.92 -1.41 13.69
N GLN A 93 7.72 -1.52 14.75
CA GLN A 93 8.67 -2.63 14.78
C GLN A 93 7.87 -3.91 14.95
N LEU A 94 8.32 -5.03 14.37
CA LEU A 94 7.56 -6.30 14.37
C LEU A 94 7.25 -6.91 15.75
N ARG A 95 7.76 -6.31 16.84
CA ARG A 95 7.47 -6.70 18.23
C ARG A 95 6.79 -5.60 19.04
N ASP A 96 6.63 -4.41 18.46
CA ASP A 96 5.99 -3.28 19.10
C ASP A 96 4.49 -3.31 18.83
N LYS A 97 3.70 -3.13 19.90
CA LYS A 97 2.24 -3.07 19.82
C LYS A 97 1.73 -1.65 19.63
N ASN A 98 2.56 -0.65 19.95
CA ASN A 98 2.21 0.76 19.99
C ASN A 98 2.95 1.51 18.87
N GLY A 99 2.55 1.24 17.63
CA GLY A 99 3.15 1.86 16.45
C GLY A 99 3.12 3.39 16.48
N SER A 100 4.09 4.00 15.81
CA SER A 100 4.23 5.45 15.69
C SER A 100 3.40 5.98 14.52
N LEU A 101 2.66 7.07 14.73
CA LEU A 101 1.92 7.78 13.68
C LEU A 101 2.88 8.34 12.62
N VAL A 102 2.57 8.11 11.34
CA VAL A 102 3.38 8.60 10.21
C VAL A 102 2.57 9.39 9.16
N ALA A 103 1.26 9.21 9.09
CA ALA A 103 0.35 10.00 8.25
C ALA A 103 -1.06 10.05 8.85
N GLY A 104 -1.80 11.12 8.59
CA GLY A 104 -3.16 11.31 9.12
C GLY A 104 -3.20 11.53 10.64
N GLY A 105 -4.20 10.95 11.30
CA GLY A 105 -4.35 11.00 12.76
C GLY A 105 -4.91 12.31 13.33
N ASN A 106 -5.43 13.20 12.47
CA ASN A 106 -6.11 14.44 12.85
C ASN A 106 -7.62 14.40 12.54
N GLY A 107 -8.20 13.19 12.66
CA GLY A 107 -9.58 12.90 12.31
C GLY A 107 -9.81 12.74 10.80
N GLU A 108 -10.97 12.20 10.47
CA GLU A 108 -11.47 12.07 9.09
C GLU A 108 -11.55 13.45 8.42
N GLY A 109 -11.03 13.56 7.19
CA GLY A 109 -11.23 14.76 6.39
C GLY A 109 -10.28 14.91 5.21
N ALA A 110 -10.46 16.01 4.47
CA ALA A 110 -9.70 16.32 3.26
C ALA A 110 -8.51 17.27 3.49
N GLY A 111 -8.24 17.68 4.74
CA GLY A 111 -7.06 18.48 5.09
C GLY A 111 -5.74 17.77 4.70
N LEU A 112 -4.65 18.53 4.57
CA LEU A 112 -3.34 17.95 4.22
C LEU A 112 -2.73 17.12 5.37
N ASN A 113 -3.22 17.29 6.60
CA ASN A 113 -2.87 16.49 7.77
C ASN A 113 -3.94 15.43 8.11
N GLN A 114 -4.94 15.23 7.25
CA GLN A 114 -6.06 14.32 7.43
C GLN A 114 -6.11 13.27 6.32
N LEU A 115 -6.77 12.17 6.61
CA LEU A 115 -7.09 11.08 5.68
C LEU A 115 -8.58 10.75 5.82
N ASN A 116 -9.12 9.97 4.88
CA ASN A 116 -10.49 9.49 4.88
C ASN A 116 -10.54 8.06 4.31
N PHE A 117 -10.70 7.07 5.19
CA PHE A 117 -10.62 5.63 4.87
C PHE A 117 -9.35 5.26 4.08
N PRO A 118 -8.14 5.52 4.61
CA PRO A 118 -6.90 5.19 3.92
C PRO A 118 -6.77 3.67 3.73
N THR A 119 -6.40 3.22 2.53
CA THR A 119 -6.34 1.80 2.19
C THR A 119 -4.92 1.31 1.94
N TYR A 120 -4.43 1.30 0.72
CA TYR A 120 -3.13 0.72 0.39
C TYR A 120 -2.00 1.72 0.53
N LEU A 121 -0.80 1.19 0.76
CA LEU A 121 0.39 1.96 1.08
C LEU A 121 1.58 1.53 0.22
N PHE A 122 2.48 2.47 -0.04
CA PHE A 122 3.82 2.18 -0.53
C PHE A 122 4.83 3.03 0.23
N ILE A 123 5.99 2.45 0.53
CA ILE A 123 7.09 3.13 1.20
C ILE A 123 8.31 3.14 0.27
N ASP A 124 8.85 4.33 0.00
CA ASP A 124 10.10 4.45 -0.76
C ASP A 124 11.35 4.28 0.12
N GLN A 125 12.53 4.28 -0.50
CA GLN A 125 13.81 4.15 0.18
C GLN A 125 14.13 5.33 1.13
N GLN A 126 13.46 6.47 0.94
CA GLN A 126 13.57 7.64 1.82
C GLN A 126 12.56 7.58 2.99
N GLN A 127 11.80 6.48 3.11
CA GLN A 127 10.69 6.31 4.05
C GLN A 127 9.56 7.34 3.84
N THR A 128 9.38 7.80 2.60
CA THR A 128 8.18 8.53 2.19
C THR A 128 7.03 7.55 2.12
N VAL A 129 5.92 7.88 2.79
CA VAL A 129 4.70 7.09 2.81
C VAL A 129 3.77 7.61 1.72
N TYR A 130 3.40 6.76 0.76
CA TYR A 130 2.34 7.03 -0.20
C TYR A 130 1.08 6.29 0.24
N VAL A 131 -0.06 6.97 0.24
CA VAL A 131 -1.33 6.48 0.77
C VAL A 131 -2.43 6.67 -0.26
N SER A 132 -3.16 5.60 -0.56
CA SER A 132 -4.47 5.67 -1.22
C SER A 132 -5.50 6.21 -0.22
N ASP A 133 -5.78 7.50 -0.31
CA ASP A 133 -6.76 8.21 0.52
C ASP A 133 -8.15 8.06 -0.14
N ARG A 134 -8.75 6.89 0.10
CA ARG A 134 -9.77 6.27 -0.75
C ARG A 134 -10.99 7.18 -0.92
N ASP A 135 -11.57 7.66 0.17
CA ASP A 135 -12.84 8.37 0.12
C ASP A 135 -12.65 9.88 -0.07
N ASN A 136 -11.39 10.35 -0.06
CA ASN A 136 -11.01 11.65 -0.60
C ASN A 136 -10.62 11.60 -2.08
N HIS A 137 -10.68 10.43 -2.73
CA HIS A 137 -10.42 10.26 -4.16
C HIS A 137 -9.06 10.83 -4.59
N ARG A 138 -8.02 10.58 -3.78
CA ARG A 138 -6.68 11.11 -4.01
C ARG A 138 -5.60 10.15 -3.53
N VAL A 139 -4.38 10.41 -3.99
CA VAL A 139 -3.17 9.82 -3.42
C VAL A 139 -2.37 10.92 -2.76
N MET A 140 -1.96 10.65 -1.53
CA MET A 140 -1.18 11.55 -0.72
C MET A 140 0.20 10.95 -0.46
N LYS A 141 1.24 11.78 -0.39
CA LYS A 141 2.55 11.39 0.12
C LYS A 141 2.93 12.15 1.39
N TRP A 142 3.56 11.48 2.35
CA TRP A 142 4.18 12.08 3.52
C TRP A 142 5.67 11.77 3.53
N ASN A 143 6.50 12.81 3.49
CA ASN A 143 7.92 12.65 3.75
C ASN A 143 8.12 12.24 5.22
N LYS A 144 9.19 11.49 5.50
CA LYS A 144 9.52 11.06 6.87
C LYS A 144 9.52 12.24 7.85
N GLY A 145 8.66 12.17 8.87
CA GLY A 145 8.54 13.18 9.93
C GLY A 145 7.69 14.40 9.58
N ALA A 146 7.11 14.48 8.38
CA ALA A 146 6.21 15.55 7.99
C ALA A 146 4.91 15.53 8.82
N LYS A 147 4.36 16.72 9.09
CA LYS A 147 3.06 16.88 9.77
C LYS A 147 1.88 16.91 8.80
N GLU A 148 2.14 17.25 7.55
CA GLU A 148 1.19 17.35 6.46
C GLU A 148 1.73 16.59 5.25
N GLY A 149 0.81 16.08 4.44
CA GLY A 149 1.07 15.38 3.20
C GLY A 149 0.97 16.30 2.00
N ILE A 150 1.28 15.73 0.84
CA ILE A 150 1.20 16.39 -0.45
C ILE A 150 0.34 15.53 -1.36
N VAL A 151 -0.67 16.13 -1.99
CA VAL A 151 -1.46 15.46 -3.03
C VAL A 151 -0.56 15.21 -4.24
N VAL A 152 -0.43 13.95 -4.66
CA VAL A 152 0.39 13.56 -5.83
C VAL A 152 -0.43 13.07 -7.01
N ALA A 153 -1.69 12.68 -6.78
CA ALA A 153 -2.66 12.36 -7.82
C ALA A 153 -4.09 12.54 -7.27
N GLY A 154 -5.04 12.87 -8.14
CA GLY A 154 -6.44 13.09 -7.74
C GLY A 154 -6.67 14.39 -6.97
N GLY A 155 -7.70 14.38 -6.11
CA GLY A 155 -8.04 15.51 -5.23
C GLY A 155 -8.88 16.61 -5.88
N GLN A 156 -9.34 16.41 -7.12
CA GLN A 156 -10.30 17.29 -7.81
C GLN A 156 -11.70 16.65 -7.90
N GLY A 157 -12.08 15.97 -6.82
CA GLY A 157 -13.31 15.19 -6.75
C GLY A 157 -13.20 13.80 -7.40
N GLU A 158 -14.26 13.03 -7.22
CA GLU A 158 -14.40 11.72 -7.84
C GLU A 158 -14.58 11.84 -9.36
N GLY A 159 -13.91 10.99 -10.13
CA GLY A 159 -14.21 10.84 -11.55
C GLY A 159 -13.07 10.26 -12.38
N ASN A 160 -13.22 10.38 -13.69
CA ASN A 160 -12.35 9.75 -14.68
C ASN A 160 -11.44 10.74 -15.43
N ALA A 161 -11.53 12.03 -15.12
CA ALA A 161 -10.68 13.06 -15.69
C ALA A 161 -9.22 12.89 -15.25
N LEU A 162 -8.28 13.51 -15.98
CA LEU A 162 -6.85 13.39 -15.71
C LEU A 162 -6.45 13.84 -14.29
N THR A 163 -7.23 14.70 -13.65
CA THR A 163 -6.98 15.22 -12.30
C THR A 163 -7.87 14.57 -11.22
N GLN A 164 -8.67 13.58 -11.60
CA GLN A 164 -9.63 12.91 -10.71
C GLN A 164 -9.29 11.43 -10.55
N LEU A 165 -9.63 10.87 -9.39
CA LEU A 165 -9.60 9.43 -9.12
C LEU A 165 -10.99 8.98 -8.66
N SER A 166 -11.26 7.68 -8.68
CA SER A 166 -12.41 7.09 -7.97
C SER A 166 -11.91 5.96 -7.07
N ASN A 167 -12.13 6.12 -5.76
CA ASN A 167 -11.75 5.21 -4.67
C ASN A 167 -10.46 4.42 -4.94
N PRO A 168 -9.28 5.09 -5.00
CA PRO A 168 -8.03 4.40 -5.28
C PRO A 168 -7.80 3.28 -4.27
N GLN A 169 -7.43 2.11 -4.79
CA GLN A 169 -7.16 0.92 -3.99
C GLN A 169 -5.66 0.60 -4.10
N GLY A 170 -5.21 -0.18 -5.08
CA GLY A 170 -3.81 -0.58 -5.16
C GLY A 170 -2.85 0.57 -5.52
N LEU A 171 -1.73 0.65 -4.80
CA LEU A 171 -0.66 1.60 -5.07
C LEU A 171 0.67 0.85 -5.16
N PHE A 172 1.36 0.99 -6.29
CA PHE A 172 2.75 0.58 -6.39
C PHE A 172 3.55 1.64 -7.12
N VAL A 173 4.83 1.66 -6.85
CA VAL A 173 5.69 2.73 -7.29
C VAL A 173 6.86 2.08 -8.01
N ASP A 174 6.89 2.30 -9.32
CA ASP A 174 7.90 1.75 -10.19
C ASP A 174 9.17 2.60 -10.08
N THR A 175 10.18 2.03 -9.43
CA THR A 175 11.52 2.62 -9.30
C THR A 175 12.44 2.25 -10.48
N LEU A 176 11.96 1.47 -11.45
CA LEU A 176 12.75 1.07 -12.61
C LEU A 176 12.74 2.17 -13.70
N VAL A 177 13.84 2.93 -13.76
CA VAL A 177 14.21 3.67 -14.98
C VAL A 177 15.11 2.77 -15.84
N ILE A 178 14.57 1.67 -16.37
CA ILE A 178 15.19 0.95 -17.49
C ILE A 178 14.04 0.44 -18.37
N TRP A 179 14.07 0.77 -19.67
CA TRP A 179 13.08 0.44 -20.73
C TRP A 179 11.95 1.45 -21.00
N ARG A 180 12.25 2.76 -21.00
CA ARG A 180 11.59 3.66 -21.96
C ARG A 180 12.04 3.24 -23.38
N ILE A 181 11.12 2.92 -24.29
CA ILE A 181 11.24 2.68 -25.77
C ILE A 181 10.65 1.34 -26.30
N LEU A 182 9.74 0.62 -25.61
CA LEU A 182 8.97 -0.46 -26.28
C LEU A 182 7.43 -0.37 -26.22
N CYS A 183 6.84 0.57 -25.46
CA CYS A 183 5.39 0.75 -25.42
C CYS A 183 4.93 2.01 -26.17
N LEU A 184 5.13 2.03 -27.50
CA LEU A 184 4.36 2.89 -28.41
C LEU A 184 3.20 2.15 -29.08
N MET A 185 2.91 0.90 -28.70
CA MET A 185 1.86 0.12 -29.34
C MET A 185 1.09 -0.69 -28.30
N ASN A 186 -0.21 -0.39 -28.20
CA ASN A 186 -1.29 -1.19 -27.64
C ASN A 186 -1.81 -0.82 -26.23
N ASN A 187 -2.68 0.20 -26.27
CA ASN A 187 -3.97 0.33 -25.58
C ASN A 187 -4.04 0.30 -24.04
N VAL A 188 -4.18 1.53 -23.52
CA VAL A 188 -4.80 1.97 -22.26
C VAL A 188 -4.07 1.61 -20.96
N ASP A 189 -2.90 2.23 -20.76
CA ASP A 189 -2.37 2.56 -19.44
C ASP A 189 -2.63 4.05 -19.17
N LYS A 190 -3.48 4.38 -18.19
CA LYS A 190 -3.55 5.75 -17.65
C LYS A 190 -2.32 5.98 -16.76
N SER A 191 -1.17 6.13 -17.39
CA SER A 191 0.08 6.54 -16.77
C SER A 191 0.04 8.05 -16.51
N TYR A 192 0.19 8.44 -15.25
CA TYR A 192 0.28 9.85 -14.85
C TYR A 192 1.66 10.38 -15.27
N PHE A 193 1.71 11.09 -16.41
CA PHE A 193 2.89 11.84 -16.81
C PHE A 193 2.91 13.20 -16.10
N HIS A 194 3.86 13.40 -15.19
CA HIS A 194 4.31 14.74 -14.82
C HIS A 194 5.67 14.99 -15.49
N HIS A 195 5.67 15.75 -16.58
CA HIS A 195 6.71 16.74 -16.85
C HIS A 195 6.36 17.62 -18.05
N GLN A 196 6.21 18.92 -17.78
CA GLN A 196 6.41 19.96 -18.78
C GLN A 196 7.90 20.02 -19.18
N HIS A 197 8.08 20.19 -20.50
CA HIS A 197 9.26 20.64 -21.26
C HIS A 197 10.56 19.80 -21.26
N MET A 198 10.89 19.32 -22.46
CA MET A 198 12.17 18.73 -22.84
C MET A 198 13.20 19.79 -23.29
N ILE A 199 14.34 19.79 -22.57
CA ILE A 199 15.75 19.83 -23.01
C ILE A 199 16.36 21.12 -23.61
N ASN A 200 17.36 21.67 -22.90
CA ASN A 200 18.75 21.80 -23.41
C ASN A 200 19.75 22.17 -22.30
N SER A 201 20.55 21.21 -21.81
CA SER A 201 21.96 21.35 -21.41
C SER A 201 22.47 20.11 -20.65
N PRO A 202 23.78 19.81 -20.71
CA PRO A 202 24.33 18.56 -20.18
C PRO A 202 24.76 18.70 -18.72
N LEU A 203 24.64 17.57 -18.00
CA LEU A 203 25.26 17.19 -16.72
C LEU A 203 24.53 17.51 -15.40
N ARG A 204 24.43 16.43 -14.62
CA ARG A 204 24.31 16.30 -13.16
C ARG A 204 22.96 16.65 -12.54
N GLY A 205 22.12 15.63 -12.45
CA GLY A 205 21.08 15.50 -11.43
C GLY A 205 20.55 14.08 -11.46
N LEU A 206 20.80 13.31 -10.40
CA LEU A 206 20.12 12.04 -10.16
C LEU A 206 18.62 12.32 -10.05
N LEU A 207 17.89 12.16 -11.15
CA LEU A 207 16.44 12.11 -11.16
C LEU A 207 16.04 10.64 -11.14
N PHE A 208 15.77 10.12 -9.95
CA PHE A 208 14.98 8.90 -9.81
C PHE A 208 13.56 9.26 -10.28
N ASN A 209 13.29 9.04 -11.57
CA ASN A 209 11.94 9.18 -12.11
C ASN A 209 11.12 7.98 -11.63
N THR A 210 10.53 8.13 -10.46
CA THR A 210 9.67 7.13 -9.88
C THR A 210 8.25 7.30 -10.43
N THR A 211 7.71 6.28 -11.11
CA THR A 211 6.35 6.33 -11.65
C THR A 211 5.40 5.65 -10.68
N ILE A 212 4.43 6.39 -10.12
CA ILE A 212 3.35 5.77 -9.35
C ILE A 212 2.40 5.10 -10.32
N LYS A 213 2.25 3.78 -10.22
CA LYS A 213 1.25 3.00 -10.94
C LYS A 213 0.17 2.60 -9.94
N MET A 214 -1.06 2.97 -10.26
CA MET A 214 -2.23 2.67 -9.43
C MET A 214 -3.08 1.61 -10.13
N ILE A 215 -3.57 0.66 -9.35
CA ILE A 215 -4.63 -0.25 -9.82
C ILE A 215 -5.94 0.40 -9.42
N PHE A 216 -6.65 0.95 -10.40
CA PHE A 216 -8.03 1.40 -10.22
C PHE A 216 -8.96 0.20 -10.36
N ASN A 217 -9.95 0.10 -9.46
CA ASN A 217 -11.03 -0.83 -9.66
C ASN A 217 -11.93 -0.25 -10.77
N TRP A 218 -11.97 -0.93 -11.92
CA TRP A 218 -12.84 -0.54 -13.02
C TRP A 218 -14.24 -1.10 -12.73
N ASN A 219 -15.13 -0.26 -12.18
CA ASN A 219 -16.55 -0.56 -12.18
C ASN A 219 -17.05 -0.29 -13.60
N GLY A 220 -17.17 -1.37 -14.37
CA GLY A 220 -17.74 -1.34 -15.71
C GLY A 220 -19.09 -0.62 -15.74
N ILE A 221 -19.31 0.07 -16.86
CA ILE A 221 -20.48 0.86 -17.23
C ILE A 221 -21.78 0.09 -16.99
#